data_AF-A0A9W7EBI4-F1
#
_entry.id   AF-A0A9W7EBI4-F1
#
_cell.length_a   1.000
_cell.length_b   1.000
_cell.length_c   1.000
_cell.angle_alpha   90.00
_cell.angle_beta   90.00
_cell.angle_gamma   90.00
#
_symmetry.space_group_name_H-M   'P 1'
#
loop_
_entity.id
_entity.type
_entity.pdbx_description
1 polymer ?
#
loop_
_entity_poly.entity_id
_entity_poly.type
_entity_poly.pdbx_seq_one_letter_code
_entity_poly.pdbx_strand_id
1 'polypeptide(L)'
;MGHVDTGKTKLLDNIRKTNVQEGEAGGITQQIGATYFEPKTLLQRCEKLNETEKMTLTLPGVLIIDTPGHESFTNLRSRGSNLCDLAILVVDLMHGLEQQTIESLNMLRSKGTPFVVALNKVDRCYNWKSTTNNDIRSSLKDQEEGTTQEFRSRAEEAKLQLSEQGVNSNIYWEMGDDDWQSSDFVPLVPTSAITGEGVQDILLLLCRMAQEKLWRQLMWCGNLQATVLEVKAIDGMGMTVDIIVVNGTIREGDKVVMCTMDGPVVTEIRGLLTPPPSREMRIKSEYIHHKEIKGALGVKIIGNNFDKVMAGTPLMVVGPDDEEEDIKAEVMSDLKSVTENLSTDKNGVMVQASTLGALEALLQFLRVETKPPIPVSSVGIGTVFKKDVTRISIMKEKKGMEEFATILAFDVPVDKDAREAAEAAGVKIFTADIIYHLFDHFTRYMEEIAEKRRTDAAEVAVFPSIVKILPQHIFNQKDPIILGCEVFDGILKVGTPLCVPALGGLRIGNVVSIEQNGKEQQTARKGASVAVKIVNESNPTITYGRQFDSTKMMYSELSRASIDALKANFKDTLEPADWKLVVKLKKVFNII
;
A
#
# COMPACT_ATOMS: atom_id res chain seq x y z
N MET A 1 -1.30 3.51 17.80
CA MET A 1 -0.60 3.64 16.49
C MET A 1 0.15 4.98 16.43
N GLY A 2 1.08 5.18 15.49
CA GLY A 2 1.92 6.40 15.37
C GLY A 2 3.40 6.11 15.08
N HIS A 3 4.15 7.14 14.66
CA HIS A 3 5.59 7.06 14.30
C HIS A 3 6.49 6.50 15.41
N VAL A 4 7.72 6.10 15.06
CA VAL A 4 8.74 5.68 16.04
C VAL A 4 8.96 6.79 17.07
N ASP A 5 9.22 6.43 18.33
CA ASP A 5 9.49 7.39 19.41
C ASP A 5 8.41 8.44 19.72
N THR A 6 7.22 8.38 19.13
CA THR A 6 6.09 9.25 19.53
C THR A 6 5.59 8.96 20.95
N GLY A 7 6.03 7.86 21.56
CA GLY A 7 5.75 7.52 22.96
C GLY A 7 4.54 6.59 23.18
N LYS A 8 4.15 5.79 22.18
CA LYS A 8 3.08 4.78 22.27
C LYS A 8 3.25 3.83 23.47
N THR A 9 4.38 3.13 23.52
CA THR A 9 4.71 2.15 24.56
C THR A 9 4.83 2.83 25.92
N LYS A 10 5.44 4.03 25.97
CA LYS A 10 5.56 4.81 27.20
C LYS A 10 4.20 5.26 27.72
N LEU A 11 3.28 5.65 26.85
CA LEU A 11 1.92 6.02 27.23
C LEU A 11 1.18 4.83 27.83
N LEU A 12 1.30 3.65 27.21
CA LEU A 12 0.72 2.43 27.74
C LEU A 12 1.36 1.99 29.06
N ASP A 13 2.67 2.10 29.18
CA ASP A 13 3.42 1.89 30.43
C ASP A 13 2.97 2.81 31.54
N ASN A 14 2.75 4.09 31.20
CA ASN A 14 2.20 5.06 32.12
C ASN A 14 0.84 4.59 32.64
N ILE A 15 -0.06 4.11 31.77
CA ILE A 15 -1.39 3.58 32.16
C ILE A 15 -1.25 2.29 33.01
N ARG A 16 -0.28 1.42 32.71
CA ARG A 16 -0.01 0.19 33.47
C ARG A 16 0.65 0.38 34.84
N LYS A 17 1.36 1.50 35.08
CA LYS A 17 2.36 1.64 36.16
C LYS A 17 3.51 0.63 36.02
N THR A 18 3.89 0.32 34.79
CA THR A 18 5.00 -0.59 34.48
C THR A 18 6.04 0.13 33.62
N ASN A 19 7.17 -0.52 33.34
CA ASN A 19 8.21 0.01 32.47
C ASN A 19 8.65 -1.06 31.47
N VAL A 20 7.73 -1.46 30.60
CA VAL A 20 7.97 -2.50 29.60
C VAL A 20 8.94 -2.03 28.53
N GLN A 21 8.90 -0.75 28.15
CA GLN A 21 9.76 -0.18 27.11
C GLN A 21 11.26 -0.38 27.39
N GLU A 22 11.70 -0.28 28.65
CA GLU A 22 13.11 -0.49 29.02
C GLU A 22 13.59 -1.94 28.84
N GLY A 23 12.66 -2.90 28.84
CA GLY A 23 12.96 -4.32 28.61
C GLY A 23 13.02 -4.69 27.13
N GLU A 24 12.69 -3.78 26.21
CA GLU A 24 12.71 -4.03 24.77
C GLU A 24 14.10 -3.77 24.18
N ALA A 25 14.55 -4.65 23.28
CA ALA A 25 15.83 -4.49 22.60
C ALA A 25 15.84 -3.17 21.80
N GLY A 26 16.72 -2.24 22.18
CA GLY A 26 16.82 -0.91 21.59
C GLY A 26 15.69 0.05 21.99
N GLY A 27 14.87 -0.28 22.99
CA GLY A 27 13.77 0.58 23.47
C GLY A 27 12.59 0.71 22.50
N ILE A 28 12.51 -0.17 21.50
CA ILE A 28 11.49 -0.18 20.45
C ILE A 28 10.61 -1.43 20.54
N THR A 29 9.32 -1.24 20.28
CA THR A 29 8.33 -2.31 20.23
C THR A 29 8.46 -3.10 18.93
N GLN A 30 8.63 -4.42 19.04
CA GLN A 30 8.87 -5.35 17.91
C GLN A 30 7.80 -6.44 17.76
N GLN A 31 6.90 -6.58 18.74
CA GLN A 31 5.83 -7.59 18.76
C GLN A 31 4.52 -6.94 19.18
N ILE A 32 3.39 -7.47 18.72
CA ILE A 32 2.09 -7.07 19.26
C ILE A 32 2.00 -7.56 20.70
N GLY A 33 1.50 -6.71 21.59
CA GLY A 33 1.08 -7.15 22.91
C GLY A 33 -0.30 -6.63 23.26
N ALA A 34 -0.92 -7.29 24.23
CA ALA A 34 -2.25 -6.95 24.70
C ALA A 34 -2.20 -6.80 26.22
N THR A 35 -2.85 -5.75 26.73
CA THR A 35 -3.01 -5.50 28.16
C THR A 35 -4.47 -5.24 28.46
N TYR A 36 -5.02 -6.00 29.40
CA TYR A 36 -6.39 -5.80 29.88
C TYR A 36 -6.40 -4.91 31.13
N PHE A 37 -7.26 -3.89 31.11
CA PHE A 37 -7.52 -2.98 32.22
C PHE A 37 -8.92 -3.17 32.77
N GLU A 38 -8.99 -3.55 34.04
CA GLU A 38 -10.25 -3.71 34.76
C GLU A 38 -10.94 -2.35 35.01
N PRO A 39 -12.28 -2.33 35.21
CA PRO A 39 -13.03 -1.10 35.47
C PRO A 39 -12.52 -0.34 36.68
N LYS A 40 -12.12 -1.06 37.74
CA LYS A 40 -11.57 -0.46 38.95
C LYS A 40 -10.27 0.29 38.67
N THR A 41 -9.39 -0.30 37.85
CA THR A 41 -8.12 0.31 37.44
C THR A 41 -8.36 1.58 36.61
N LEU A 42 -9.32 1.53 35.68
CA LEU A 42 -9.70 2.69 34.85
C LEU A 42 -10.28 3.83 35.71
N LEU A 43 -11.22 3.52 36.60
CA LEU A 43 -11.82 4.50 37.50
C LEU A 43 -10.79 5.13 38.44
N GLN A 44 -9.88 4.34 38.99
CA GLN A 44 -8.79 4.86 39.82
C GLN A 44 -7.85 5.79 39.01
N ARG A 45 -7.64 5.50 37.73
CA ARG A 45 -6.82 6.36 36.86
C ARG A 45 -7.47 7.69 36.53
N CYS A 46 -8.79 7.70 36.37
CA CYS A 46 -9.53 8.88 36.00
C CYS A 46 -10.14 9.61 37.21
N GLU A 47 -9.82 9.21 38.45
CA GLU A 47 -10.51 9.65 39.69
C GLU A 47 -10.64 11.18 39.77
N LYS A 48 -9.53 11.90 39.62
CA LYS A 48 -9.47 13.36 39.73
C LYS A 48 -10.32 14.05 38.67
N LEU A 49 -10.20 13.64 37.40
CA LEU A 49 -11.00 14.20 36.32
C LEU A 49 -12.49 13.86 36.49
N ASN A 50 -12.79 12.66 36.99
CA ASN A 50 -14.16 12.18 37.15
C ASN A 50 -14.96 12.91 38.25
N GLU A 51 -14.29 13.58 39.20
CA GLU A 51 -14.94 14.50 40.14
C GLU A 51 -15.71 15.62 39.43
N THR A 52 -15.20 16.06 38.28
CA THR A 52 -15.80 17.12 37.47
C THR A 52 -16.67 16.58 36.34
N GLU A 53 -16.22 15.55 35.63
CA GLU A 53 -16.89 15.00 34.45
C GLU A 53 -18.00 13.99 34.76
N LYS A 54 -18.02 13.39 35.96
CA LYS A 54 -19.08 12.48 36.46
C LYS A 54 -19.45 11.34 35.50
N MET A 55 -18.48 10.78 34.79
CA MET A 55 -18.66 9.61 33.92
C MET A 55 -18.98 8.36 34.75
N THR A 56 -20.03 7.65 34.33
CA THR A 56 -20.35 6.31 34.81
C THR A 56 -19.78 5.28 33.84
N LEU A 57 -18.86 4.44 34.30
CA LEU A 57 -18.27 3.37 33.50
C LEU A 57 -19.18 2.13 33.54
N THR A 58 -19.74 1.76 32.39
CA THR A 58 -20.57 0.56 32.20
C THR A 58 -19.82 -0.57 31.52
N LEU A 59 -18.63 -0.29 30.96
CA LEU A 59 -17.79 -1.28 30.31
C LEU A 59 -17.20 -2.27 31.32
N PRO A 60 -17.08 -3.57 30.94
CA PRO A 60 -16.47 -4.58 31.79
C PRO A 60 -14.95 -4.43 31.92
N GLY A 61 -14.32 -3.61 31.08
CA GLY A 61 -12.89 -3.31 31.05
C GLY A 61 -12.48 -2.79 29.68
N VAL A 62 -11.18 -2.51 29.50
CA VAL A 62 -10.60 -2.08 28.22
C VAL A 62 -9.38 -2.94 27.90
N LEU A 63 -9.38 -3.57 26.73
CA LEU A 63 -8.21 -4.27 26.19
C LEU A 63 -7.45 -3.31 25.28
N ILE A 64 -6.19 -3.00 25.61
CA ILE A 64 -5.33 -2.17 24.77
C ILE A 64 -4.32 -3.05 24.06
N ILE A 65 -4.27 -2.93 22.74
CA ILE A 65 -3.27 -3.57 21.88
C ILE A 65 -2.14 -2.59 21.62
N ASP A 66 -0.92 -2.96 22.04
CA ASP A 66 0.28 -2.22 21.70
C ASP A 66 0.78 -2.63 20.33
N THR A 67 1.09 -1.64 19.49
CA THR A 67 1.53 -1.86 18.10
C THR A 67 2.90 -1.26 17.89
N PRO A 68 3.80 -1.97 17.18
CA PRO A 68 5.14 -1.48 16.89
C PRO A 68 5.10 -0.24 15.98
N GLY A 69 5.96 0.73 16.30
CA GLY A 69 6.06 2.00 15.56
C GLY A 69 7.02 1.97 14.38
N HIS A 70 7.99 1.04 14.37
CA HIS A 70 9.01 0.99 13.34
C HIS A 70 8.42 0.52 12.01
N GLU A 71 8.88 1.13 10.93
CA GLU A 71 8.45 0.87 9.56
C GLU A 71 8.32 -0.62 9.26
N SER A 72 9.38 -1.38 9.53
CA SER A 72 9.48 -2.83 9.33
C SER A 72 8.46 -3.71 10.04
N PHE A 73 7.52 -3.15 10.80
CA PHE A 73 6.42 -3.88 11.43
C PHE A 73 5.03 -3.45 10.94
N THR A 74 4.94 -2.99 9.68
CA THR A 74 3.67 -2.59 9.02
C THR A 74 2.57 -3.65 9.17
N ASN A 75 2.92 -4.93 9.08
CA ASN A 75 1.97 -6.03 9.21
C ASN A 75 1.32 -6.10 10.59
N LEU A 76 2.10 -5.84 11.63
CA LEU A 76 1.61 -5.83 13.00
C LEU A 76 0.69 -4.63 13.24
N ARG A 77 0.97 -3.48 12.63
CA ARG A 77 0.07 -2.31 12.63
C ARG A 77 -1.24 -2.61 11.92
N SER A 78 -1.19 -3.20 10.71
CA SER A 78 -2.40 -3.57 9.96
C SER A 78 -3.25 -4.58 10.73
N ARG A 79 -2.63 -5.60 11.33
CA ARG A 79 -3.31 -6.61 12.15
C ARG A 79 -3.97 -5.99 13.38
N GLY A 80 -3.22 -5.19 14.15
CA GLY A 80 -3.77 -4.48 15.31
C GLY A 80 -4.95 -3.59 14.91
N SER A 81 -4.82 -2.84 13.82
CA SER A 81 -5.90 -2.00 13.30
C SER A 81 -7.14 -2.79 12.85
N ASN A 82 -7.00 -4.02 12.35
CA ASN A 82 -8.15 -4.88 12.00
C ASN A 82 -8.91 -5.39 13.23
N LEU A 83 -8.26 -5.45 14.39
CA LEU A 83 -8.81 -6.06 15.60
C LEU A 83 -9.39 -5.04 16.58
N CYS A 84 -9.12 -3.76 16.37
CA CYS A 84 -9.51 -2.71 17.29
C CYS A 84 -10.86 -2.09 16.92
N ASP A 85 -11.75 -1.97 17.90
CA ASP A 85 -12.97 -1.15 17.80
C ASP A 85 -12.66 0.35 17.81
N LEU A 86 -11.60 0.73 18.52
CA LEU A 86 -11.11 2.11 18.69
C LEU A 86 -9.59 2.16 18.60
N ALA A 87 -9.06 3.25 18.04
CA ALA A 87 -7.62 3.47 18.00
C ALA A 87 -7.18 4.77 18.69
N ILE A 88 -5.96 4.77 19.21
CA ILE A 88 -5.23 5.97 19.62
C ILE A 88 -4.13 6.20 18.60
N LEU A 89 -4.17 7.34 17.90
CA LEU A 89 -3.08 7.81 17.05
C LEU A 89 -2.19 8.76 17.86
N VAL A 90 -0.97 8.34 18.17
CA VAL A 90 -0.03 9.13 18.98
C VAL A 90 0.86 9.94 18.05
N VAL A 91 0.78 11.26 18.19
CA VAL A 91 1.54 12.26 17.44
C VAL A 91 2.47 12.98 18.41
N ASP A 92 3.75 13.12 18.07
CA ASP A 92 4.67 13.93 18.86
C ASP A 92 4.39 15.41 18.59
N LEU A 93 3.97 16.15 19.62
CA LEU A 93 3.69 17.59 19.51
C LEU A 93 4.89 18.41 19.00
N MET A 94 6.12 17.91 19.22
CA MET A 94 7.33 18.60 18.82
C MET A 94 7.66 18.43 17.33
N HIS A 95 7.24 17.32 16.72
CA HIS A 95 7.61 16.93 15.35
C HIS A 95 6.42 16.88 14.39
N GLY A 96 5.18 16.84 14.89
CA GLY A 96 3.98 16.76 14.06
C GLY A 96 3.79 15.40 13.41
N LEU A 97 3.17 15.40 12.23
CA LEU A 97 2.89 14.20 11.45
C LEU A 97 4.11 13.75 10.66
N GLU A 98 4.61 12.57 11.01
CA GLU A 98 5.68 11.88 10.29
C GLU A 98 5.13 10.74 9.41
N GLN A 99 5.95 10.18 8.54
CA GLN A 99 5.54 9.21 7.51
C GLN A 99 4.71 8.04 8.07
N GLN A 100 5.18 7.38 9.12
CA GLN A 100 4.49 6.23 9.74
C GLN A 100 3.22 6.65 10.51
N THR A 101 3.10 7.92 10.91
CA THR A 101 1.86 8.49 11.44
C THR A 101 0.83 8.63 10.31
N ILE A 102 1.25 9.12 9.14
CA ILE A 102 0.39 9.22 7.95
C ILE A 102 -0.05 7.82 7.47
N GLU A 103 0.87 6.85 7.44
CA GLU A 103 0.53 5.46 7.12
C GLU A 103 -0.51 4.89 8.10
N SER A 104 -0.30 5.10 9.40
CA SER A 104 -1.24 4.65 10.43
C SER A 104 -2.61 5.31 10.27
N LEU A 105 -2.63 6.60 9.94
CA LEU A 105 -3.85 7.34 9.68
C LEU A 105 -4.60 6.77 8.47
N ASN A 106 -3.90 6.48 7.38
CA ASN A 106 -4.49 5.88 6.18
C ASN A 106 -5.10 4.50 6.46
N MET A 107 -4.43 3.67 7.28
CA MET A 107 -4.96 2.37 7.70
C MET A 107 -6.27 2.50 8.50
N LEU A 108 -6.35 3.49 9.41
CA LEU A 108 -7.55 3.73 10.21
C LEU A 108 -8.71 4.22 9.33
N ARG A 109 -8.43 5.13 8.39
CA ARG A 109 -9.42 5.68 7.46
C ARG A 109 -9.94 4.64 6.48
N SER A 110 -9.07 3.81 5.91
CA SER A 110 -9.48 2.78 4.93
C SER A 110 -10.45 1.76 5.53
N LYS A 111 -10.37 1.54 6.85
CA LYS A 111 -11.24 0.60 7.58
C LYS A 111 -12.42 1.27 8.28
N GLY A 112 -12.46 2.60 8.34
CA GLY A 112 -13.46 3.33 9.10
C GLY A 112 -13.37 3.11 10.61
N THR A 113 -12.20 2.77 11.15
CA THR A 113 -11.98 2.59 12.59
C THR A 113 -12.01 3.96 13.28
N PRO A 114 -12.92 4.24 14.22
CA PRO A 114 -12.93 5.50 14.95
C PRO A 114 -11.68 5.63 15.83
N PHE A 115 -11.15 6.85 15.93
CA PHE A 115 -9.91 7.08 16.66
C PHE A 115 -9.85 8.44 17.34
N VAL A 116 -8.95 8.55 18.32
CA VAL A 116 -8.56 9.80 18.98
C VAL A 116 -7.09 10.06 18.71
N VAL A 117 -6.68 11.33 18.67
CA VAL A 117 -5.26 11.70 18.52
C VAL A 117 -4.70 12.13 19.86
N ALA A 118 -3.68 11.43 20.33
CA ALA A 118 -2.86 11.86 21.46
C ALA A 118 -1.75 12.78 20.95
N LEU A 119 -1.81 14.07 21.26
CA LEU A 119 -0.70 15.01 21.06
C LEU A 119 0.27 14.85 22.24
N ASN A 120 1.22 13.94 22.10
CA ASN A 120 2.12 13.55 23.18
C ASN A 120 3.32 14.49 23.31
N LYS A 121 4.00 14.43 24.47
CA LYS A 121 5.19 15.20 24.84
C LYS A 121 4.93 16.69 25.10
N VAL A 122 3.76 17.05 25.65
CA VAL A 122 3.49 18.43 26.11
C VAL A 122 4.51 18.93 27.14
N ASP A 123 5.08 18.01 27.92
CA ASP A 123 6.15 18.28 28.89
C ASP A 123 7.43 18.84 28.27
N ARG A 124 7.59 18.77 26.95
CA ARG A 124 8.73 19.32 26.21
C ARG A 124 8.51 20.74 25.69
N CYS A 125 7.32 21.33 25.87
CA CYS A 125 7.13 22.75 25.63
C CYS A 125 8.08 23.55 26.53
N TYR A 126 8.65 24.64 26.01
CA TYR A 126 9.62 25.43 26.74
C TYR A 126 8.98 26.01 28.01
N ASN A 127 9.66 25.86 29.16
CA ASN A 127 9.15 26.23 30.47
C ASN A 127 7.84 25.54 30.91
N TRP A 128 7.53 24.35 30.37
CA TRP A 128 6.40 23.56 30.88
C TRP A 128 6.60 23.17 32.36
N LYS A 129 5.61 23.49 33.18
CA LYS A 129 5.55 23.12 34.60
C LYS A 129 4.76 21.83 34.75
N SER A 130 5.46 20.71 34.82
CA SER A 130 4.85 19.38 34.90
C SER A 130 4.13 19.15 36.23
N THR A 131 2.86 18.71 36.15
CA THR A 131 2.09 18.24 37.30
C THR A 131 1.75 16.76 37.14
N THR A 132 2.42 15.90 37.89
CA THR A 132 2.32 14.44 37.72
C THR A 132 0.89 13.91 37.80
N ASN A 133 0.50 13.10 36.81
CA ASN A 133 -0.81 12.44 36.69
C ASN A 133 -2.01 13.38 36.79
N ASN A 134 -1.89 14.63 36.33
CA ASN A 134 -2.98 15.60 36.38
C ASN A 134 -3.82 15.57 35.09
N ASP A 135 -5.05 16.10 35.14
CA ASP A 135 -5.80 16.35 33.90
C ASP A 135 -5.16 17.50 33.11
N ILE A 136 -5.25 17.44 31.79
CA ILE A 136 -4.51 18.37 30.93
C ILE A 136 -5.04 19.80 31.04
N ARG A 137 -6.35 19.98 31.26
CA ARG A 137 -6.97 21.31 31.36
C ARG A 137 -6.50 22.03 32.62
N SER A 138 -6.42 21.34 33.75
CA SER A 138 -5.85 21.90 34.98
C SER A 138 -4.37 22.20 34.80
N SER A 139 -3.62 21.28 34.18
CA SER A 139 -2.18 21.46 33.93
C SER A 139 -1.88 22.66 33.05
N LEU A 140 -2.71 22.93 32.04
CA LEU A 140 -2.62 24.10 31.16
C LEU A 140 -2.92 25.42 31.88
N LYS A 141 -3.85 25.43 32.85
CA LYS A 141 -4.19 26.65 33.62
C LYS A 141 -3.02 27.15 34.48
N ASP A 142 -2.16 26.24 34.92
CA ASP A 142 -1.00 26.55 35.76
C ASP A 142 0.24 26.99 34.94
N GLN A 143 0.16 26.94 33.61
CA GLN A 143 1.25 27.37 32.73
C GLN A 143 1.29 28.89 32.56
N GLU A 144 2.49 29.38 32.24
CA GLU A 144 2.68 30.77 31.83
C GLU A 144 2.09 31.03 30.43
N GLU A 145 1.76 32.28 30.13
CA GLU A 145 1.12 32.67 28.87
C GLU A 145 1.98 32.28 27.66
N GLY A 146 3.30 32.51 27.71
CA GLY A 146 4.22 32.15 26.63
C GLY A 146 4.25 30.64 26.35
N THR A 147 4.30 29.82 27.41
CA THR A 147 4.24 28.35 27.32
C THR A 147 2.92 27.87 26.72
N THR A 148 1.80 28.47 27.15
CA THR A 148 0.46 28.17 26.65
C THR A 148 0.32 28.54 25.16
N GLN A 149 0.91 29.66 24.75
CA GLN A 149 0.92 30.10 23.36
C GLN A 149 1.78 29.18 22.48
N GLU A 150 2.94 28.72 22.97
CA GLU A 150 3.76 27.74 22.26
C GLU A 150 2.98 26.44 22.03
N PHE A 151 2.38 25.89 23.09
CA PHE A 151 1.53 24.71 23.00
C PHE A 151 0.43 24.89 21.95
N ARG A 152 -0.32 26.00 22.00
CA ARG A 152 -1.39 26.30 21.04
C ARG A 152 -0.87 26.38 19.61
N SER A 153 0.25 27.05 19.38
CA SER A 153 0.85 27.15 18.05
C SER A 153 1.17 25.78 17.46
N ARG A 154 1.75 24.88 18.25
CA ARG A 154 2.08 23.51 17.82
C ARG A 154 0.83 22.65 17.60
N ALA A 155 -0.18 22.80 18.45
CA ALA A 155 -1.45 22.10 18.30
C ALA A 155 -2.19 22.53 17.01
N GLU A 156 -2.17 23.81 16.67
CA GLU A 156 -2.72 24.32 15.41
C GLU A 156 -1.93 23.84 14.18
N GLU A 157 -0.60 23.72 14.27
CA GLU A 157 0.21 23.11 13.22
C GLU A 157 -0.16 21.63 13.00
N ALA A 158 -0.30 20.86 14.08
CA ALA A 158 -0.74 19.46 14.00
C ALA A 158 -2.16 19.33 13.41
N LYS A 159 -3.09 20.23 13.77
CA LYS A 159 -4.43 20.33 13.17
C LYS A 159 -4.35 20.58 11.67
N LEU A 160 -3.51 21.52 11.23
CA LEU A 160 -3.31 21.83 9.82
C LEU A 160 -2.81 20.62 9.05
N GLN A 161 -1.78 19.94 9.56
CA GLN A 161 -1.23 18.72 8.95
C GLN A 161 -2.27 17.59 8.85
N LEU A 162 -3.10 17.40 9.88
CA LEU A 162 -4.22 16.43 9.82
C LEU A 162 -5.26 16.82 8.75
N SER A 163 -5.56 18.11 8.62
CA SER A 163 -6.48 18.63 7.60
C SER A 163 -5.95 18.41 6.18
N GLU A 164 -4.64 18.58 5.96
CA GLU A 164 -3.98 18.23 4.68
C GLU A 164 -4.12 16.74 4.34
N GLN A 165 -4.19 15.87 5.35
CA GLN A 165 -4.49 14.44 5.20
C GLN A 165 -5.99 14.13 5.13
N GLY A 166 -6.86 15.14 5.06
CA GLY A 166 -8.31 15.00 4.97
C GLY A 166 -9.00 14.62 6.27
N VAL A 167 -8.44 15.00 7.42
CA VAL A 167 -9.01 14.76 8.75
C VAL A 167 -9.37 16.09 9.41
N ASN A 168 -10.66 16.31 9.66
CA ASN A 168 -11.07 17.44 10.50
C ASN A 168 -10.82 17.05 11.96
N SER A 169 -10.14 17.92 12.70
CA SER A 169 -9.80 17.64 14.09
C SER A 169 -9.85 18.91 14.94
N ASN A 170 -10.17 18.73 16.22
CA ASN A 170 -10.19 19.83 17.17
C ASN A 170 -9.76 19.34 18.56
N ILE A 171 -9.27 20.26 19.40
CA ILE A 171 -8.94 19.91 20.78
C ILE A 171 -10.22 19.48 21.49
N TYR A 172 -10.18 18.39 22.27
CA TYR A 172 -11.39 17.71 22.73
C TYR A 172 -12.36 18.60 23.53
N TRP A 173 -11.85 19.62 24.25
CA TRP A 173 -12.68 20.58 24.99
C TRP A 173 -13.15 21.79 24.17
N GLU A 174 -12.68 21.93 22.94
CA GLU A 174 -13.09 22.96 21.98
C GLU A 174 -14.13 22.42 20.99
N MET A 175 -14.40 21.11 21.03
CA MET A 175 -15.43 20.46 20.22
C MET A 175 -16.82 20.79 20.77
N GLY A 176 -17.71 21.25 19.90
CA GLY A 176 -19.12 21.40 20.22
C GLY A 176 -19.85 20.06 20.25
N ASP A 177 -21.12 20.08 20.70
CA ASP A 177 -21.96 18.87 20.69
C ASP A 177 -22.15 18.31 19.27
N ASP A 178 -22.26 19.18 18.27
CA ASP A 178 -22.37 18.80 16.86
C ASP A 178 -21.09 18.11 16.37
N ASP A 179 -19.91 18.62 16.74
CA ASP A 179 -18.61 18.03 16.41
C ASP A 179 -18.46 16.65 17.08
N TRP A 180 -18.89 16.53 18.34
CA TRP A 180 -18.85 15.27 19.07
C TRP A 180 -19.80 14.23 18.48
N GLN A 181 -20.99 14.62 18.03
CA GLN A 181 -21.94 13.68 17.41
C GLN A 181 -21.53 13.29 15.99
N SER A 182 -20.81 14.17 15.29
CA SER A 182 -20.29 13.89 13.96
C SER A 182 -19.23 12.78 13.98
N SER A 183 -19.22 11.96 12.91
CA SER A 183 -18.12 11.05 12.60
C SER A 183 -16.95 11.73 11.90
N ASP A 184 -17.14 12.98 11.46
CA ASP A 184 -16.19 13.68 10.59
C ASP A 184 -15.11 14.43 11.37
N PHE A 185 -15.27 14.54 12.71
CA PHE A 185 -14.33 15.21 13.59
C PHE A 185 -13.59 14.24 14.51
N VAL A 186 -12.27 14.40 14.56
CA VAL A 186 -11.37 13.62 15.40
C VAL A 186 -10.91 14.46 16.60
N PRO A 187 -11.10 13.99 17.84
CA PRO A 187 -10.65 14.70 19.03
C PRO A 187 -9.14 14.61 19.21
N LEU A 188 -8.52 15.77 19.49
CA LEU A 188 -7.13 15.90 19.88
C LEU A 188 -7.04 16.01 21.41
N VAL A 189 -6.25 15.12 22.02
CA VAL A 189 -6.01 15.08 23.47
C VAL A 189 -4.53 15.33 23.73
N PRO A 190 -4.14 16.46 24.32
CA PRO A 190 -2.75 16.67 24.67
C PRO A 190 -2.36 15.83 25.88
N THR A 191 -1.18 15.22 25.79
CA THR A 191 -0.72 14.21 26.74
C THR A 191 0.79 14.31 27.00
N SER A 192 1.20 13.82 28.15
CA SER A 192 2.58 13.44 28.42
C SER A 192 2.63 12.01 28.93
N ALA A 193 3.22 11.13 28.14
CA ALA A 193 3.50 9.76 28.54
C ALA A 193 4.46 9.68 29.75
N ILE A 194 5.32 10.68 29.95
CA ILE A 194 6.29 10.70 31.05
C ILE A 194 5.62 11.15 32.34
N THR A 195 4.95 12.30 32.33
CA THR A 195 4.38 12.88 33.56
C THR A 195 3.01 12.31 33.89
N GLY A 196 2.31 11.72 32.92
CA GLY A 196 0.94 11.24 33.05
C GLY A 196 -0.12 12.32 32.85
N GLU A 197 0.28 13.55 32.52
CA GLU A 197 -0.65 14.64 32.21
C GLU A 197 -1.50 14.27 30.97
N GLY A 198 -2.82 14.44 31.05
CA GLY A 198 -3.74 14.10 29.94
C GLY A 198 -4.07 12.61 29.78
N VAL A 199 -3.44 11.72 30.54
CA VAL A 199 -3.74 10.27 30.48
C VAL A 199 -5.15 9.98 31.01
N GLN A 200 -5.62 10.74 31.98
CA GLN A 200 -6.99 10.63 32.48
C GLN A 200 -7.99 11.01 31.38
N ASP A 201 -7.71 12.11 30.68
CA ASP A 201 -8.54 12.67 29.62
C ASP A 201 -8.72 11.67 28.47
N ILE A 202 -7.63 11.07 28.00
CA ILE A 202 -7.72 10.10 26.89
C ILE A 202 -8.48 8.84 27.28
N LEU A 203 -8.26 8.30 28.49
CA LEU A 203 -8.98 7.12 28.98
C LEU A 203 -10.48 7.40 29.13
N LEU A 204 -10.83 8.55 29.70
CA LEU A 204 -12.21 8.99 29.85
C LEU A 204 -12.88 9.12 28.48
N LEU A 205 -12.20 9.77 27.53
CA LEU A 205 -12.73 10.00 26.18
C LEU A 205 -12.97 8.69 25.43
N LEU A 206 -12.03 7.73 25.51
CA LEU A 206 -12.18 6.41 24.91
C LEU A 206 -13.35 5.63 25.52
N CYS A 207 -13.48 5.64 26.84
CA CYS A 207 -14.61 4.99 27.52
C CYS A 207 -15.95 5.62 27.09
N ARG A 208 -15.99 6.95 26.98
CA ARG A 208 -17.16 7.69 26.51
C ARG A 208 -17.51 7.32 25.06
N MET A 209 -16.55 7.32 24.14
CA MET A 209 -16.76 6.93 22.75
C MET A 209 -17.26 5.50 22.62
N ALA A 210 -16.66 4.57 23.35
CA ALA A 210 -17.08 3.17 23.35
C ALA A 210 -18.55 3.02 23.82
N GLN A 211 -18.93 3.69 24.90
CA GLN A 211 -20.27 3.60 25.47
C GLN A 211 -21.34 4.36 24.67
N GLU A 212 -21.02 5.52 24.12
CA GLU A 212 -22.01 6.35 23.42
C GLU A 212 -22.14 5.98 21.94
N LYS A 213 -21.01 5.73 21.27
CA LYS A 213 -20.97 5.54 19.80
C LYS A 213 -20.92 4.07 19.39
N LEU A 214 -20.28 3.20 20.18
CA LEU A 214 -19.98 1.81 19.76
C LEU A 214 -20.76 0.73 20.52
N TRP A 215 -21.69 1.10 21.40
CA TRP A 215 -22.38 0.14 22.28
C TRP A 215 -23.02 -1.04 21.54
N ARG A 216 -23.53 -0.84 20.32
CA ARG A 216 -24.15 -1.89 19.50
C ARG A 216 -23.14 -2.96 19.07
N GLN A 217 -21.92 -2.53 18.72
CA GLN A 217 -20.85 -3.40 18.26
C GLN A 217 -20.23 -4.16 19.45
N LEU A 218 -20.23 -3.53 20.63
CA LEU A 218 -19.65 -4.08 21.86
C LEU A 218 -20.61 -4.96 22.67
N MET A 219 -21.84 -5.20 22.20
CA MET A 219 -22.79 -6.04 22.94
C MET A 219 -22.30 -7.49 23.02
N TRP A 220 -22.54 -8.11 24.18
CA TRP A 220 -22.20 -9.52 24.39
C TRP A 220 -22.92 -10.43 23.40
N CYS A 221 -22.16 -11.37 22.83
CA CYS A 221 -22.62 -12.45 21.97
C CYS A 221 -22.21 -13.79 22.58
N GLY A 222 -23.09 -14.79 22.53
CA GLY A 222 -22.78 -16.13 23.03
C GLY A 222 -21.77 -16.88 22.17
N ASN A 223 -21.73 -16.58 20.86
CA ASN A 223 -20.83 -17.25 19.91
C ASN A 223 -19.41 -16.72 20.07
N LEU A 224 -18.43 -17.64 20.02
CA LEU A 224 -17.02 -17.27 20.10
C LEU A 224 -16.64 -16.45 18.86
N GLN A 225 -16.10 -15.26 19.12
CA GLN A 225 -15.42 -14.44 18.12
C GLN A 225 -13.98 -14.32 18.57
N ALA A 226 -13.08 -15.01 17.87
CA ALA A 226 -11.66 -14.97 18.17
C ALA A 226 -10.83 -14.85 16.89
N THR A 227 -9.72 -14.13 16.98
CA THR A 227 -8.79 -13.97 15.86
C THR A 227 -7.38 -14.33 16.30
N VAL A 228 -6.67 -15.06 15.44
CA VAL A 228 -5.27 -15.41 15.66
C VAL A 228 -4.40 -14.15 15.56
N LEU A 229 -3.69 -13.82 16.63
CA LEU A 229 -2.65 -12.80 16.61
C LEU A 229 -1.36 -13.35 16.04
N GLU A 230 -0.74 -14.32 16.70
CA GLU A 230 0.62 -14.77 16.38
C GLU A 230 0.79 -16.25 16.68
N VAL A 231 1.68 -16.91 15.94
CA VAL A 231 2.11 -18.28 16.23
C VAL A 231 3.55 -18.23 16.73
N LYS A 232 3.81 -18.79 17.91
CA LYS A 232 5.11 -18.75 18.59
C LYS A 232 5.53 -20.11 19.12
N ALA A 233 6.78 -20.47 18.87
CA ALA A 233 7.43 -21.57 19.57
C ALA A 233 7.81 -21.15 20.99
N ILE A 234 7.41 -21.94 21.99
CA ILE A 234 7.75 -21.72 23.40
C ILE A 234 8.37 -23.00 23.96
N ASP A 235 9.51 -22.84 24.64
CA ASP A 235 10.22 -23.94 25.30
C ASP A 235 9.30 -24.66 26.29
N GLY A 236 9.21 -25.98 26.14
CA GLY A 236 8.35 -26.84 26.98
C GLY A 236 6.87 -26.88 26.58
N MET A 237 6.39 -25.98 25.72
CA MET A 237 4.99 -25.95 25.26
C MET A 237 4.84 -26.24 23.76
N GLY A 238 5.93 -26.25 22.99
CA GLY A 238 5.89 -26.45 21.55
C GLY A 238 5.39 -25.20 20.82
N MET A 239 4.68 -25.38 19.71
CA MET A 239 4.02 -24.28 19.02
C MET A 239 2.78 -23.85 19.80
N THR A 240 2.66 -22.55 20.06
CA THR A 240 1.53 -21.91 20.74
C THR A 240 0.94 -20.85 19.84
N VAL A 241 -0.34 -20.54 20.06
CA VAL A 241 -1.06 -19.52 19.29
C VAL A 241 -1.55 -18.45 20.25
N ASP A 242 -1.18 -17.20 20.00
CA ASP A 242 -1.76 -16.04 20.65
C ASP A 242 -3.01 -15.63 19.88
N ILE A 243 -4.14 -15.48 20.58
CA ILE A 243 -5.41 -15.02 20.03
C ILE A 243 -5.95 -13.82 20.81
N ILE A 244 -6.83 -13.06 20.19
CA ILE A 244 -7.75 -12.18 20.90
C ILE A 244 -9.13 -12.82 20.85
N VAL A 245 -9.70 -13.07 22.02
CA VAL A 245 -11.12 -13.36 22.16
C VAL A 245 -11.82 -12.01 22.23
N VAL A 246 -12.61 -11.67 21.23
CA VAL A 246 -13.40 -10.43 21.18
C VAL A 246 -14.72 -10.62 21.92
N ASN A 247 -15.41 -11.74 21.65
CA ASN A 247 -16.71 -12.04 22.21
C ASN A 247 -16.90 -13.54 22.42
N GLY A 248 -17.89 -13.92 23.21
CA GLY A 248 -18.16 -15.32 23.54
C GLY A 248 -17.14 -15.92 24.50
N THR A 249 -17.11 -17.26 24.53
CA THR A 249 -16.41 -18.04 25.55
C THR A 249 -15.57 -19.13 24.90
N ILE A 250 -14.35 -19.32 25.41
CA ILE A 250 -13.43 -20.39 25.01
C ILE A 250 -13.03 -21.21 26.24
N ARG A 251 -12.97 -22.54 26.10
CA ARG A 251 -12.68 -23.47 27.19
C ARG A 251 -11.52 -24.40 26.84
N GLU A 252 -10.84 -24.86 27.89
CA GLU A 252 -9.89 -25.97 27.76
C GLU A 252 -10.67 -27.25 27.36
N GLY A 253 -10.17 -27.97 26.36
CA GLY A 253 -10.85 -29.13 25.76
C GLY A 253 -11.77 -28.79 24.58
N ASP A 254 -11.99 -27.50 24.26
CA ASP A 254 -12.76 -27.14 23.08
C ASP A 254 -12.05 -27.61 21.81
N LYS A 255 -12.84 -28.13 20.87
CA LYS A 255 -12.40 -28.47 19.52
C LYS A 255 -12.50 -27.21 18.67
N VAL A 256 -11.39 -26.75 18.11
CA VAL A 256 -11.29 -25.52 17.34
C VAL A 256 -10.89 -25.76 15.90
N VAL A 257 -11.35 -24.87 15.03
CA VAL A 257 -10.99 -24.81 13.61
C VAL A 257 -10.26 -23.49 13.33
N MET A 258 -9.14 -23.58 12.63
CA MET A 258 -8.31 -22.43 12.22
C MET A 258 -7.86 -22.54 10.78
N CYS A 259 -7.54 -21.40 10.15
CA CYS A 259 -7.08 -21.36 8.77
C CYS A 259 -5.60 -21.72 8.63
N THR A 260 -5.28 -22.50 7.59
CA THR A 260 -3.92 -22.65 7.05
C THR A 260 -3.93 -22.50 5.53
N MET A 261 -2.75 -22.36 4.92
CA MET A 261 -2.62 -22.33 3.46
C MET A 261 -2.99 -23.66 2.78
N ASP A 262 -2.89 -24.78 3.49
CA ASP A 262 -3.17 -26.11 2.95
C ASP A 262 -4.64 -26.55 3.21
N GLY A 263 -5.44 -25.68 3.84
CA GLY A 263 -6.81 -25.95 4.26
C GLY A 263 -7.04 -25.72 5.76
N PRO A 264 -8.28 -25.87 6.24
CA PRO A 264 -8.58 -25.68 7.66
C PRO A 264 -7.96 -26.79 8.51
N VAL A 265 -7.41 -26.43 9.66
CA VAL A 265 -6.91 -27.37 10.67
C VAL A 265 -7.88 -27.45 11.82
N VAL A 266 -8.19 -28.67 12.24
CA VAL A 266 -9.03 -28.97 13.40
C VAL A 266 -8.17 -29.58 14.49
N THR A 267 -8.26 -29.02 15.69
CA THR A 267 -7.48 -29.49 16.85
C THR A 267 -8.21 -29.17 18.15
N GLU A 268 -7.83 -29.85 19.23
CA GLU A 268 -8.33 -29.61 20.57
C GLU A 268 -7.40 -28.66 21.35
N ILE A 269 -7.99 -27.78 22.16
CA ILE A 269 -7.28 -26.91 23.08
C ILE A 269 -6.82 -27.72 24.30
N ARG A 270 -5.51 -27.76 24.53
CA ARG A 270 -4.91 -28.41 25.70
C ARG A 270 -4.73 -27.49 26.90
N GLY A 271 -4.73 -26.18 26.68
CA GLY A 271 -4.55 -25.21 27.74
C GLY A 271 -4.80 -23.79 27.27
N LEU A 272 -5.37 -22.99 28.18
CA LEU A 272 -5.58 -21.56 28.02
C LEU A 272 -4.72 -20.81 29.03
N LEU A 273 -3.93 -19.86 28.55
CA LEU A 273 -3.00 -19.08 29.34
C LEU A 273 -3.25 -17.59 29.19
N THR A 274 -3.22 -16.86 30.30
CA THR A 274 -3.14 -15.39 30.27
C THR A 274 -1.92 -14.90 31.04
N PRO A 275 -1.40 -13.70 30.74
CA PRO A 275 -0.51 -13.02 31.65
C PRO A 275 -1.27 -12.66 32.95
N PRO A 276 -0.54 -12.36 34.04
CA PRO A 276 -1.14 -11.74 35.22
C PRO A 276 -1.84 -10.41 34.89
N PRO A 277 -2.86 -9.99 35.68
CA PRO A 277 -3.55 -8.72 35.47
C PRO A 277 -2.59 -7.53 35.37
N SER A 278 -2.88 -6.59 34.46
CA SER A 278 -2.05 -5.42 34.17
C SER A 278 -0.59 -5.73 33.74
N ARG A 279 -0.27 -7.00 33.45
CA ARG A 279 0.95 -7.39 32.74
C ARG A 279 0.63 -7.76 31.30
N GLU A 280 1.66 -7.57 30.49
CA GLU A 280 1.57 -7.78 29.05
C GLU A 280 2.01 -9.19 28.66
N MET A 281 1.38 -9.74 27.61
CA MET A 281 1.66 -11.10 27.09
C MET A 281 3.12 -11.33 26.68
N ARG A 282 3.88 -10.26 26.42
CA ARG A 282 5.28 -10.31 25.93
C ARG A 282 6.30 -10.54 27.04
N ILE A 283 5.96 -10.24 28.30
CA ILE A 283 6.89 -10.31 29.42
C ILE A 283 6.93 -11.74 29.95
N LYS A 284 8.12 -12.35 29.98
CA LYS A 284 8.32 -13.66 30.64
C LYS A 284 7.85 -13.57 32.08
N SER A 285 6.74 -14.24 32.36
CA SER A 285 6.12 -14.32 33.67
C SER A 285 5.44 -15.67 33.81
N GLU A 286 5.16 -16.07 35.05
CA GLU A 286 4.33 -17.26 35.28
C GLU A 286 2.95 -17.01 34.66
N TYR A 287 2.58 -17.87 33.71
CA TYR A 287 1.26 -17.83 33.09
C TYR A 287 0.19 -18.32 34.06
N ILE A 288 -0.98 -17.69 34.00
CA ILE A 288 -2.15 -18.15 34.72
C ILE A 288 -2.91 -19.11 33.81
N HIS A 289 -3.15 -20.32 34.30
CA HIS A 289 -3.95 -21.33 33.61
C HIS A 289 -5.44 -21.10 33.87
N HIS A 290 -6.25 -21.18 32.83
CA HIS A 290 -7.70 -21.02 32.91
C HIS A 290 -8.42 -22.23 32.33
N LYS A 291 -9.54 -22.59 32.94
CA LYS A 291 -10.47 -23.60 32.37
C LYS A 291 -11.45 -22.99 31.37
N GLU A 292 -11.81 -21.74 31.57
CA GLU A 292 -12.73 -20.98 30.72
C GLU A 292 -12.27 -19.52 30.70
N ILE A 293 -12.33 -18.90 29.52
CA ILE A 293 -12.10 -17.47 29.33
C ILE A 293 -13.28 -16.87 28.56
N LYS A 294 -13.75 -15.71 29.03
CA LYS A 294 -14.77 -14.91 28.37
C LYS A 294 -14.12 -13.66 27.78
N GLY A 295 -14.50 -13.28 26.57
CA GLY A 295 -14.01 -12.05 25.92
C GLY A 295 -14.39 -10.78 26.70
N ALA A 296 -13.70 -9.64 26.51
CA ALA A 296 -12.63 -9.41 25.53
C ALA A 296 -11.22 -9.50 26.15
N LEU A 297 -10.43 -10.52 25.79
CA LEU A 297 -9.12 -10.82 26.41
C LEU A 297 -8.12 -11.43 25.41
N GLY A 298 -6.84 -11.09 25.58
CA GLY A 298 -5.74 -11.77 24.89
C GLY A 298 -5.40 -13.10 25.57
N VAL A 299 -5.39 -14.18 24.80
CA VAL A 299 -5.23 -15.55 25.32
C VAL A 299 -4.16 -16.27 24.52
N LYS A 300 -3.30 -16.99 25.22
CA LYS A 300 -2.35 -17.93 24.62
C LYS A 300 -2.93 -19.34 24.70
N ILE A 301 -3.03 -20.01 23.57
CA ILE A 301 -3.55 -21.37 23.43
C ILE A 301 -2.39 -22.35 23.23
N ILE A 302 -2.48 -23.48 23.92
CA ILE A 302 -1.62 -24.65 23.73
C ILE A 302 -2.44 -25.75 23.03
N GLY A 303 -1.84 -26.41 22.03
CA GLY A 303 -2.49 -27.44 21.23
C GLY A 303 -1.49 -28.12 20.29
N ASN A 304 -2.00 -28.87 19.32
CA ASN A 304 -1.19 -29.51 18.28
C ASN A 304 -1.46 -28.84 16.92
N ASN A 305 -0.56 -29.07 15.96
CA ASN A 305 -0.73 -28.67 14.55
C ASN A 305 -0.94 -27.16 14.34
N PHE A 306 -0.31 -26.34 15.19
CA PHE A 306 -0.35 -24.88 15.09
C PHE A 306 0.71 -24.30 14.14
N ASP A 307 1.66 -25.11 13.68
CA ASP A 307 2.83 -24.70 12.89
C ASP A 307 2.50 -23.98 11.58
N LYS A 308 1.33 -24.28 10.99
CA LYS A 308 0.88 -23.68 9.72
C LYS A 308 -0.29 -22.71 9.87
N VAL A 309 -0.72 -22.42 11.11
CA VAL A 309 -1.85 -21.52 11.36
C VAL A 309 -1.49 -20.11 10.91
N MET A 310 -2.40 -19.47 10.19
CA MET A 310 -2.19 -18.12 9.69
C MET A 310 -2.56 -17.07 10.72
N ALA A 311 -1.74 -16.04 10.82
CA ALA A 311 -2.04 -14.89 11.64
C ALA A 311 -3.06 -13.96 10.97
N GLY A 312 -3.95 -13.40 11.77
CA GLY A 312 -5.04 -12.52 11.32
C GLY A 312 -6.30 -13.26 10.85
N THR A 313 -6.33 -14.59 10.90
CA THR A 313 -7.51 -15.38 10.53
C THR A 313 -8.38 -15.73 11.73
N PRO A 314 -9.68 -15.98 11.53
CA PRO A 314 -10.57 -16.36 12.62
C PRO A 314 -10.18 -17.72 13.24
N LEU A 315 -10.57 -17.88 14.50
CA LEU A 315 -10.61 -19.16 15.21
C LEU A 315 -12.05 -19.37 15.68
N MET A 316 -12.62 -20.52 15.34
CA MET A 316 -13.97 -20.90 15.72
C MET A 316 -13.96 -22.19 16.55
N VAL A 317 -14.88 -22.31 17.49
CA VAL A 317 -15.11 -23.54 18.26
C VAL A 317 -16.20 -24.34 17.57
N VAL A 318 -16.00 -25.66 17.48
CA VAL A 318 -17.01 -26.62 17.03
C VAL A 318 -17.89 -26.95 18.23
N GLY A 319 -19.12 -26.46 18.21
CA GLY A 319 -20.13 -26.77 19.21
C GLY A 319 -20.66 -28.21 19.09
N PRO A 320 -21.44 -28.66 20.09
CA PRO A 320 -21.97 -30.03 20.13
C PRO A 320 -22.98 -30.33 19.02
N ASP A 321 -23.69 -29.30 18.53
CA ASP A 321 -24.70 -29.40 17.48
C ASP A 321 -24.18 -28.94 16.10
N ASP A 322 -22.91 -28.56 16.01
CA ASP A 322 -22.31 -28.03 14.78
C ASP A 322 -21.78 -29.15 13.88
N GLU A 323 -21.99 -29.04 12.58
CA GLU A 323 -21.30 -29.86 11.60
C GLU A 323 -19.88 -29.32 11.36
N GLU A 324 -18.86 -30.13 11.62
CA GLU A 324 -17.45 -29.71 11.51
C GLU A 324 -17.10 -29.14 10.11
N GLU A 325 -17.69 -29.68 9.05
CA GLU A 325 -17.47 -29.21 7.67
C GLU A 325 -18.04 -27.81 7.42
N ASP A 326 -19.15 -27.44 8.07
CA ASP A 326 -19.72 -26.11 7.97
C ASP A 326 -18.81 -25.09 8.66
N ILE A 327 -18.30 -25.41 9.85
CA ILE A 327 -17.34 -24.54 10.57
C ILE A 327 -16.04 -24.40 9.78
N LYS A 328 -15.55 -25.48 9.15
CA LYS A 328 -14.39 -25.41 8.23
C LYS A 328 -14.64 -24.48 7.06
N ALA A 329 -15.83 -24.52 6.47
CA ALA A 329 -16.19 -23.66 5.36
C ALA A 329 -16.29 -22.19 5.80
N GLU A 330 -16.87 -21.93 6.98
CA GLU A 330 -17.03 -20.61 7.58
C GLU A 330 -15.68 -19.98 7.95
N VAL A 331 -14.81 -20.70 8.66
CA VAL A 331 -13.47 -20.22 9.01
C VAL A 331 -12.67 -19.83 7.76
N MET A 332 -12.85 -20.56 6.66
CA MET A 332 -12.18 -20.29 5.39
C MET A 332 -12.91 -19.26 4.51
N SER A 333 -14.11 -18.77 4.88
CA SER A 333 -14.91 -17.89 4.02
C SER A 333 -14.20 -16.58 3.74
N ASP A 334 -13.56 -15.99 4.75
CA ASP A 334 -12.84 -14.72 4.62
C ASP A 334 -11.68 -14.87 3.64
N LEU A 335 -10.86 -15.91 3.84
CA LEU A 335 -9.75 -16.21 2.95
C LEU A 335 -10.21 -16.46 1.52
N LYS A 336 -11.28 -17.26 1.32
CA LYS A 336 -11.87 -17.50 0.01
C LYS A 336 -12.36 -16.20 -0.62
N SER A 337 -13.12 -15.39 0.11
CA SER A 337 -13.65 -14.12 -0.38
C SER A 337 -12.56 -13.14 -0.80
N VAL A 338 -11.48 -13.03 -0.02
CA VAL A 338 -10.30 -12.21 -0.33
C VAL A 338 -9.64 -12.74 -1.59
N THR A 339 -9.40 -14.06 -1.68
CA THR A 339 -8.80 -14.65 -2.87
C THR A 339 -9.67 -14.50 -4.12
N GLU A 340 -10.98 -14.73 -4.04
CA GLU A 340 -11.91 -14.70 -5.18
C GLU A 340 -12.22 -13.27 -5.65
N ASN A 341 -12.45 -12.34 -4.72
CA ASN A 341 -12.75 -10.94 -5.06
C ASN A 341 -11.51 -10.17 -5.55
N LEU A 342 -10.30 -10.60 -5.17
CA LEU A 342 -9.07 -9.83 -5.39
C LEU A 342 -8.04 -10.51 -6.33
N SER A 343 -8.16 -11.80 -6.65
CA SER A 343 -7.36 -12.49 -7.68
C SER A 343 -8.16 -12.69 -8.99
N THR A 344 -8.62 -11.60 -9.59
CA THR A 344 -9.59 -11.66 -10.70
C THR A 344 -8.98 -11.71 -12.09
N ASP A 345 -7.68 -11.41 -12.25
CA ASP A 345 -7.13 -11.17 -13.57
C ASP A 345 -6.43 -12.40 -14.14
N LYS A 346 -6.79 -12.79 -15.36
CA LYS A 346 -6.12 -13.89 -16.07
C LYS A 346 -4.62 -13.66 -16.27
N ASN A 347 -4.20 -12.39 -16.27
CA ASN A 347 -2.83 -11.94 -16.49
C ASN A 347 -2.53 -10.82 -15.50
N GLY A 348 -1.39 -10.88 -14.83
CA GLY A 348 -1.03 -9.92 -13.80
C GLY A 348 0.08 -10.45 -12.91
N VAL A 349 0.55 -9.62 -11.99
CA VAL A 349 1.60 -9.98 -11.03
C VAL A 349 1.08 -10.99 -10.01
N MET A 350 2.01 -11.70 -9.35
CA MET A 350 1.70 -12.45 -8.14
C MET A 350 1.97 -11.58 -6.90
N VAL A 351 1.07 -11.61 -5.93
CA VAL A 351 1.21 -10.89 -4.66
C VAL A 351 1.38 -11.88 -3.51
N GLN A 352 2.39 -11.66 -2.67
CA GLN A 352 2.62 -12.44 -1.47
C GLN A 352 2.70 -11.50 -0.25
N ALA A 353 1.97 -11.80 0.84
CA ALA A 353 2.02 -10.99 2.06
C ALA A 353 2.07 -11.86 3.32
N SER A 354 2.44 -11.31 4.48
CA SER A 354 2.61 -12.14 5.69
C SER A 354 1.31 -12.54 6.38
N THR A 355 0.23 -11.78 6.18
CA THR A 355 -1.08 -11.95 6.84
C THR A 355 -2.19 -11.65 5.85
N LEU A 356 -3.41 -12.09 6.19
CA LEU A 356 -4.60 -11.82 5.40
C LEU A 356 -4.87 -10.30 5.28
N GLY A 357 -4.83 -9.56 6.39
CA GLY A 357 -5.06 -8.11 6.36
C GLY A 357 -3.98 -7.31 5.60
N ALA A 358 -2.74 -7.80 5.61
CA ALA A 358 -1.66 -7.22 4.79
C ALA A 358 -1.89 -7.48 3.29
N LEU A 359 -2.37 -8.67 2.95
CA LEU A 359 -2.72 -9.03 1.59
C LEU A 359 -3.88 -8.16 1.07
N GLU A 360 -4.95 -8.01 1.86
CA GLU A 360 -6.09 -7.14 1.53
C GLU A 360 -5.64 -5.71 1.25
N ALA A 361 -4.86 -5.12 2.16
CA ALA A 361 -4.39 -3.74 2.03
C ALA A 361 -3.54 -3.53 0.77
N LEU A 362 -2.63 -4.46 0.48
CA LEU A 362 -1.80 -4.40 -0.72
C LEU A 362 -2.64 -4.54 -2.00
N LEU A 363 -3.62 -5.45 -2.02
CA LEU A 363 -4.49 -5.65 -3.18
C LEU A 363 -5.41 -4.45 -3.42
N GLN A 364 -5.96 -3.87 -2.35
CA GLN A 364 -6.75 -2.64 -2.45
C GLN A 364 -5.89 -1.49 -3.00
N PHE A 365 -4.68 -1.33 -2.50
CA PHE A 365 -3.74 -0.32 -2.98
C PHE A 365 -3.46 -0.49 -4.48
N LEU A 366 -3.08 -1.69 -4.92
CA LEU A 366 -2.78 -1.99 -6.33
C LEU A 366 -3.97 -1.74 -7.26
N ARG A 367 -5.22 -1.85 -6.78
CA ARG A 367 -6.42 -1.61 -7.60
C ARG A 367 -6.91 -0.18 -7.60
N VAL A 368 -6.90 0.47 -6.43
CA VAL A 368 -7.57 1.76 -6.21
C VAL A 368 -6.61 2.93 -6.32
N GLU A 369 -5.42 2.79 -5.71
CA GLU A 369 -4.47 3.90 -5.58
C GLU A 369 -3.56 4.01 -6.80
N THR A 370 -3.27 2.89 -7.48
CA THR A 370 -2.40 2.90 -8.66
C THR A 370 -3.16 3.30 -9.93
N LYS A 371 -2.55 4.19 -10.72
CA LYS A 371 -3.12 4.72 -11.96
C LYS A 371 -2.11 4.55 -13.10
N PRO A 372 -2.32 3.63 -14.05
CA PRO A 372 -3.44 2.67 -14.12
C PRO A 372 -3.36 1.56 -13.04
N PRO A 373 -4.49 0.89 -12.70
CA PRO A 373 -4.50 -0.23 -11.78
C PRO A 373 -3.56 -1.36 -12.22
N ILE A 374 -2.84 -1.95 -11.26
CA ILE A 374 -1.94 -3.08 -11.53
C ILE A 374 -2.75 -4.38 -11.43
N PRO A 375 -2.80 -5.20 -12.49
CA PRO A 375 -3.56 -6.44 -12.47
C PRO A 375 -2.85 -7.52 -11.64
N VAL A 376 -3.64 -8.32 -10.92
CA VAL A 376 -3.14 -9.37 -10.02
C VAL A 376 -3.72 -10.72 -10.43
N SER A 377 -2.84 -11.67 -10.76
CA SER A 377 -3.24 -12.99 -11.25
C SER A 377 -3.19 -14.10 -10.20
N SER A 378 -2.40 -13.93 -9.16
CA SER A 378 -2.29 -14.90 -8.08
C SER A 378 -1.92 -14.22 -6.78
N VAL A 379 -2.37 -14.81 -5.67
CA VAL A 379 -2.10 -14.30 -4.33
C VAL A 379 -1.64 -15.44 -3.43
N GLY A 380 -0.88 -15.12 -2.38
CA GLY A 380 -0.47 -16.06 -1.35
C GLY A 380 -0.11 -15.39 -0.04
N ILE A 381 -0.11 -16.17 1.03
CA ILE A 381 0.26 -15.73 2.37
C ILE A 381 1.49 -16.51 2.86
N GLY A 382 2.45 -15.80 3.45
CA GLY A 382 3.68 -16.37 4.03
C GLY A 382 4.88 -16.37 3.07
N THR A 383 5.86 -17.23 3.36
CA THR A 383 7.14 -17.29 2.63
C THR A 383 6.94 -17.59 1.14
N VAL A 384 7.73 -16.93 0.27
CA VAL A 384 7.75 -17.23 -1.16
C VAL A 384 8.59 -18.49 -1.42
N PHE A 385 8.00 -19.48 -2.07
CA PHE A 385 8.65 -20.75 -2.40
C PHE A 385 8.78 -20.95 -3.92
N LYS A 386 9.57 -21.96 -4.32
CA LYS A 386 9.79 -22.32 -5.74
C LYS A 386 8.50 -22.56 -6.53
N LYS A 387 7.46 -23.11 -5.88
CA LYS A 387 6.13 -23.34 -6.50
C LYS A 387 5.47 -22.03 -6.97
N ASP A 388 5.71 -20.94 -6.26
CA ASP A 388 5.13 -19.62 -6.54
C ASP A 388 5.81 -19.00 -7.76
N VAL A 389 7.14 -19.12 -7.85
CA VAL A 389 7.94 -18.73 -9.02
C VAL A 389 7.52 -19.50 -10.27
N THR A 390 7.34 -20.82 -10.14
CA THR A 390 6.91 -21.67 -11.26
C THR A 390 5.52 -21.29 -11.77
N ARG A 391 4.64 -20.83 -10.89
CA ARG A 391 3.29 -20.40 -11.26
C ARG A 391 3.32 -19.11 -12.09
N ILE A 392 4.12 -18.13 -11.67
CA ILE A 392 4.15 -16.82 -12.32
C ILE A 392 5.03 -16.79 -13.58
N SER A 393 5.99 -17.72 -13.72
CA SER A 393 6.88 -17.78 -14.89
C SER A 393 6.14 -17.94 -16.22
N ILE A 394 4.91 -18.46 -16.19
CA ILE A 394 4.02 -18.57 -17.35
C ILE A 394 3.76 -17.20 -18.00
N MET A 395 3.79 -16.10 -17.22
CA MET A 395 3.58 -14.75 -17.77
C MET A 395 4.69 -14.34 -18.73
N LYS A 396 5.90 -14.90 -18.58
CA LYS A 396 7.03 -14.62 -19.46
C LYS A 396 6.86 -15.18 -20.87
N GLU A 397 6.11 -16.28 -21.00
CA GLU A 397 5.82 -16.90 -22.30
C GLU A 397 4.67 -16.18 -23.03
N LYS A 398 3.89 -15.35 -22.31
CA LYS A 398 2.80 -14.57 -22.90
C LYS A 398 3.35 -13.31 -23.55
N LYS A 399 3.23 -13.25 -24.88
CA LYS A 399 3.69 -12.11 -25.69
C LYS A 399 3.10 -10.79 -25.18
N GLY A 400 3.99 -9.86 -24.81
CA GLY A 400 3.62 -8.53 -24.33
C GLY A 400 3.19 -8.46 -22.86
N MET A 401 3.47 -9.49 -22.06
CA MET A 401 3.13 -9.57 -20.62
C MET A 401 4.33 -9.96 -19.74
N GLU A 402 5.55 -9.86 -20.29
CA GLU A 402 6.80 -10.19 -19.61
C GLU A 402 7.00 -9.39 -18.31
N GLU A 403 6.47 -8.17 -18.25
CA GLU A 403 6.45 -7.32 -17.07
C GLU A 403 5.70 -7.95 -15.87
N PHE A 404 4.72 -8.81 -16.16
CA PHE A 404 3.90 -9.48 -15.15
C PHE A 404 4.51 -10.80 -14.68
N ALA A 405 5.66 -11.21 -15.22
CA ALA A 405 6.49 -12.28 -14.64
C ALA A 405 7.20 -11.76 -13.37
N THR A 406 6.40 -11.32 -12.40
CA THR A 406 6.83 -10.56 -11.23
C THR A 406 6.07 -11.01 -9.98
N ILE A 407 6.79 -11.19 -8.88
CA ILE A 407 6.25 -11.42 -7.54
C ILE A 407 6.46 -10.16 -6.69
N LEU A 408 5.38 -9.62 -6.14
CA LEU A 408 5.38 -8.54 -5.16
C LEU A 408 5.27 -9.16 -3.77
N ALA A 409 6.40 -9.26 -3.06
CA ALA A 409 6.52 -9.88 -1.74
C ALA A 409 6.57 -8.82 -0.63
N PHE A 410 5.45 -8.66 0.08
CA PHE A 410 5.27 -7.66 1.13
C PHE A 410 5.52 -8.25 2.52
N ASP A 411 6.65 -7.85 3.11
CA ASP A 411 7.14 -8.27 4.42
C ASP A 411 7.04 -9.80 4.62
N VAL A 412 7.56 -10.52 3.63
CA VAL A 412 7.69 -11.98 3.65
C VAL A 412 9.08 -12.39 3.21
N PRO A 413 9.68 -13.41 3.85
CA PRO A 413 10.94 -13.96 3.39
C PRO A 413 10.76 -14.68 2.05
N VAL A 414 11.85 -14.74 1.29
CA VAL A 414 11.93 -15.49 0.03
C VAL A 414 12.90 -16.63 0.25
N ASP A 415 12.41 -17.85 0.02
CA ASP A 415 13.21 -19.06 0.15
C ASP A 415 14.40 -19.05 -0.83
N LYS A 416 15.51 -19.70 -0.44
CA LYS A 416 16.72 -19.73 -1.26
C LYS A 416 16.47 -20.37 -2.63
N ASP A 417 15.76 -21.50 -2.66
CA ASP A 417 15.45 -22.21 -3.91
C ASP A 417 14.50 -21.39 -4.78
N ALA A 418 13.65 -20.56 -4.17
CA ALA A 418 12.79 -19.63 -4.90
C ALA A 418 13.59 -18.53 -5.59
N ARG A 419 14.61 -17.94 -4.93
CA ARG A 419 15.47 -16.93 -5.56
C ARG A 419 16.24 -17.50 -6.74
N GLU A 420 16.86 -18.67 -6.58
CA GLU A 420 17.61 -19.34 -7.66
C GLU A 420 16.69 -19.68 -8.84
N ALA A 421 15.48 -20.19 -8.57
CA ALA A 421 14.50 -20.47 -9.62
C ALA A 421 14.03 -19.19 -10.33
N ALA A 422 13.88 -18.07 -9.62
CA ALA A 422 13.43 -16.82 -10.18
C ALA A 422 14.48 -16.21 -11.12
N GLU A 423 15.75 -16.28 -10.76
CA GLU A 423 16.86 -15.86 -11.64
C GLU A 423 16.90 -16.71 -12.91
N ALA A 424 16.81 -18.04 -12.79
CA ALA A 424 16.84 -18.95 -13.93
C ALA A 424 15.64 -18.77 -14.88
N ALA A 425 14.44 -18.57 -14.33
CA ALA A 425 13.24 -18.28 -15.12
C ALA A 425 13.19 -16.81 -15.58
N GLY A 426 14.06 -15.95 -15.05
CA GLY A 426 14.02 -14.48 -15.12
C GLY A 426 12.64 -13.91 -14.77
N VAL A 427 12.11 -14.36 -13.64
CA VAL A 427 10.99 -13.77 -12.90
C VAL A 427 11.59 -12.73 -11.95
N LYS A 428 10.99 -11.54 -11.85
CA LYS A 428 11.43 -10.52 -10.89
C LYS A 428 10.72 -10.72 -9.55
N ILE A 429 11.47 -10.65 -8.45
CA ILE A 429 10.90 -10.64 -7.10
C ILE A 429 11.24 -9.29 -6.48
N PHE A 430 10.21 -8.51 -6.16
CA PHE A 430 10.35 -7.29 -5.39
C PHE A 430 9.95 -7.59 -3.94
N THR A 431 10.83 -7.24 -3.00
CA THR A 431 10.58 -7.38 -1.57
C THR A 431 10.59 -6.02 -0.92
N ALA A 432 9.60 -5.71 -0.08
CA ALA A 432 9.59 -4.52 0.76
C ALA A 432 8.71 -4.73 1.98
N ASP A 433 8.97 -3.97 3.04
CA ASP A 433 8.24 -3.91 4.30
C ASP A 433 7.22 -2.75 4.37
N ILE A 434 7.25 -1.84 3.38
CA ILE A 434 6.16 -0.91 3.07
C ILE A 434 5.59 -1.13 1.66
N ILE A 435 4.27 -1.02 1.54
CA ILE A 435 3.51 -1.09 0.29
C ILE A 435 4.00 -0.06 -0.74
N TYR A 436 4.24 1.19 -0.33
CA TYR A 436 4.71 2.26 -1.22
C TYR A 436 6.09 1.97 -1.82
N HIS A 437 7.05 1.48 -1.02
CA HIS A 437 8.37 1.11 -1.54
C HIS A 437 8.27 -0.04 -2.56
N LEU A 438 7.39 -1.01 -2.29
CA LEU A 438 7.11 -2.10 -3.22
C LEU A 438 6.57 -1.57 -4.56
N PHE A 439 5.65 -0.61 -4.48
CA PHE A 439 5.05 0.04 -5.64
C PHE A 439 6.05 0.90 -6.41
N ASP A 440 6.88 1.69 -5.75
CA ASP A 440 7.89 2.52 -6.38
C ASP A 440 8.90 1.66 -7.15
N HIS A 441 9.35 0.56 -6.55
CA HIS A 441 10.22 -0.40 -7.21
C HIS A 441 9.58 -1.02 -8.46
N PHE A 442 8.31 -1.41 -8.35
CA PHE A 442 7.58 -1.99 -9.47
C PHE A 442 7.30 -0.96 -10.59
N THR A 443 6.96 0.28 -10.23
CA THR A 443 6.68 1.36 -11.20
C THR A 443 7.92 1.70 -12.00
N ARG A 444 9.07 1.84 -11.36
CA ARG A 444 10.36 2.05 -12.05
C ARG A 444 10.66 0.92 -13.03
N TYR A 445 10.44 -0.33 -12.62
CA TYR A 445 10.62 -1.49 -13.50
C TYR A 445 9.68 -1.48 -14.71
N MET A 446 8.42 -1.09 -14.53
CA MET A 446 7.46 -0.93 -15.62
C MET A 446 7.88 0.16 -16.60
N GLU A 447 8.40 1.29 -16.10
CA GLU A 447 8.91 2.39 -16.91
C GLU A 447 10.13 1.96 -17.74
N GLU A 448 11.08 1.25 -17.14
CA GLU A 448 12.25 0.70 -17.83
C GLU A 448 11.86 -0.26 -18.97
N ILE A 449 10.88 -1.14 -18.73
CA ILE A 449 10.38 -2.05 -19.77
C ILE A 449 9.67 -1.29 -20.88
N ALA A 450 8.85 -0.29 -20.53
CA ALA A 450 8.15 0.52 -21.51
C ALA A 450 9.13 1.31 -22.39
N GLU A 451 10.20 1.85 -21.80
CA GLU A 451 11.26 2.56 -22.53
C GLU A 451 12.04 1.61 -23.45
N LYS A 452 12.39 0.41 -22.96
CA LYS A 452 13.05 -0.61 -23.78
C LYS A 452 12.18 -1.02 -24.97
N ARG A 453 10.89 -1.31 -24.74
CA ARG A 453 9.92 -1.61 -25.81
C ARG A 453 9.80 -0.47 -26.81
N ARG A 454 9.80 0.77 -26.35
CA ARG A 454 9.73 1.96 -27.21
C ARG A 454 10.98 2.07 -28.08
N THR A 455 12.15 1.75 -27.54
CA THR A 455 13.43 1.77 -28.26
C THR A 455 13.46 0.69 -29.33
N ASP A 456 13.13 -0.55 -28.98
CA ASP A 456 13.05 -1.68 -29.94
C ASP A 456 12.00 -1.40 -31.03
N ALA A 457 10.88 -0.78 -30.67
CA ALA A 457 9.84 -0.39 -31.62
C ALA A 457 10.24 0.80 -32.50
N ALA A 458 11.15 1.68 -32.05
CA ALA A 458 11.59 2.85 -32.82
C ALA A 458 12.32 2.46 -34.10
N GLU A 459 13.02 1.33 -34.12
CA GLU A 459 13.70 0.81 -35.32
C GLU A 459 12.71 0.44 -36.44
N VAL A 460 11.52 -0.01 -36.07
CA VAL A 460 10.48 -0.47 -37.01
C VAL A 460 9.41 0.61 -37.25
N ALA A 461 9.25 1.56 -36.32
CA ALA A 461 8.22 2.58 -36.36
C ALA A 461 8.54 3.68 -37.39
N VAL A 462 7.78 3.69 -38.48
CA VAL A 462 7.82 4.74 -39.50
C VAL A 462 6.70 5.73 -39.26
N PHE A 463 7.03 6.97 -38.92
CA PHE A 463 6.06 8.04 -38.72
C PHE A 463 5.46 8.49 -40.06
N PRO A 464 4.13 8.75 -40.11
CA PRO A 464 3.47 9.10 -41.35
C PRO A 464 3.90 10.50 -41.81
N SER A 465 4.39 10.62 -43.05
CA SER A 465 4.69 11.92 -43.66
C SER A 465 4.41 11.96 -45.16
N ILE A 466 4.01 13.13 -45.63
CA ILE A 466 3.96 13.49 -47.05
C ILE A 466 4.89 14.68 -47.25
N VAL A 467 5.83 14.54 -48.17
CA VAL A 467 6.89 15.50 -48.41
C VAL A 467 6.81 15.98 -49.86
N LYS A 468 6.76 17.29 -50.04
CA LYS A 468 6.72 17.95 -51.35
C LYS A 468 8.11 18.50 -51.68
N ILE A 469 8.64 18.17 -52.84
CA ILE A 469 9.95 18.66 -53.28
C ILE A 469 9.81 20.09 -53.80
N LEU A 470 10.71 20.98 -53.37
CA LEU A 470 10.77 22.37 -53.84
C LEU A 470 11.60 22.45 -55.13
N PRO A 471 11.00 22.80 -56.29
CA PRO A 471 11.67 22.69 -57.60
C PRO A 471 12.96 23.51 -57.74
N GLN A 472 13.09 24.60 -56.98
CA GLN A 472 14.25 25.51 -57.05
C GLN A 472 15.37 25.15 -56.04
N HIS A 473 15.17 24.12 -55.21
CA HIS A 473 16.09 23.77 -54.12
C HIS A 473 16.57 22.33 -54.27
N ILE A 474 17.30 22.03 -55.35
CA ILE A 474 17.87 20.71 -55.61
C ILE A 474 19.38 20.85 -55.48
N PHE A 475 19.96 20.29 -54.41
CA PHE A 475 21.38 20.47 -54.08
C PHE A 475 22.24 19.32 -54.60
N ASN A 476 21.72 18.09 -54.58
CA ASN A 476 22.37 16.93 -55.19
C ASN A 476 21.34 15.98 -55.80
N GLN A 477 21.55 15.60 -57.06
CA GLN A 477 20.57 14.84 -57.85
C GLN A 477 20.80 13.32 -57.81
N LYS A 478 22.00 12.88 -57.41
CA LYS A 478 22.40 11.47 -57.29
C LYS A 478 22.71 11.14 -55.85
N ASP A 479 22.76 9.85 -55.52
CA ASP A 479 23.07 9.37 -54.17
C ASP A 479 24.40 9.97 -53.62
N PRO A 480 24.40 10.59 -52.43
CA PRO A 480 23.25 10.89 -51.58
C PRO A 480 22.39 12.03 -52.17
N ILE A 481 21.10 11.78 -52.39
CA ILE A 481 20.17 12.77 -52.96
C ILE A 481 19.91 13.86 -51.91
N ILE A 482 20.07 15.14 -52.26
CA ILE A 482 19.84 16.26 -51.33
C ILE A 482 18.83 17.22 -51.95
N LEU A 483 17.65 17.31 -51.31
CA LEU A 483 16.50 18.07 -51.80
C LEU A 483 16.00 19.02 -50.71
N GLY A 484 15.67 20.24 -51.10
CA GLY A 484 14.81 21.14 -50.35
C GLY A 484 13.37 20.66 -50.47
N CYS A 485 12.74 20.45 -49.32
CA CYS A 485 11.45 19.81 -49.20
C CYS A 485 10.55 20.60 -48.23
N GLU A 486 9.26 20.62 -48.51
CA GLU A 486 8.23 21.07 -47.58
C GLU A 486 7.49 19.84 -47.04
N VAL A 487 7.42 19.69 -45.71
CA VAL A 487 6.58 18.66 -45.09
C VAL A 487 5.13 19.09 -45.27
N PHE A 488 4.43 18.45 -46.21
CA PHE A 488 3.06 18.81 -46.56
C PHE A 488 2.05 18.32 -45.52
N ASP A 489 2.31 17.15 -44.93
CA ASP A 489 1.46 16.56 -43.90
C ASP A 489 2.26 15.58 -43.02
N GLY A 490 1.90 15.48 -41.75
CA GLY A 490 2.52 14.55 -40.81
C GLY A 490 3.90 14.98 -40.27
N ILE A 491 4.70 13.97 -39.91
CA ILE A 491 6.00 14.13 -39.22
C ILE A 491 7.06 13.35 -39.98
N LEU A 492 8.02 14.06 -40.58
CA LEU A 492 9.21 13.47 -41.18
C LEU A 492 10.28 13.29 -40.10
N LYS A 493 10.87 12.09 -39.98
CA LYS A 493 11.98 11.82 -39.06
C LYS A 493 13.21 11.31 -39.80
N VAL A 494 14.39 11.50 -39.21
CA VAL A 494 15.59 10.77 -39.63
C VAL A 494 15.31 9.26 -39.57
N GLY A 495 15.80 8.51 -40.56
CA GLY A 495 15.54 7.08 -40.76
C GLY A 495 14.29 6.76 -41.58
N THR A 496 13.41 7.73 -41.84
CA THR A 496 12.14 7.49 -42.57
C THR A 496 12.41 6.98 -44.00
N PRO A 497 11.90 5.81 -44.41
CA PRO A 497 11.92 5.38 -45.80
C PRO A 497 10.92 6.19 -46.62
N LEU A 498 11.38 6.78 -47.73
CA LEU A 498 10.56 7.58 -48.63
C LEU A 498 10.36 6.87 -49.97
N CYS A 499 9.13 6.93 -50.49
CA CYS A 499 8.77 6.41 -51.81
C CYS A 499 7.83 7.37 -52.55
N VAL A 500 7.65 7.15 -53.86
CA VAL A 500 6.68 7.87 -54.69
C VAL A 500 5.60 6.89 -55.18
N PRO A 501 4.43 6.83 -54.52
CA PRO A 501 3.36 5.88 -54.86
C PRO A 501 2.85 6.03 -56.29
N ALA A 502 2.80 7.27 -56.80
CA ALA A 502 2.35 7.56 -58.18
C ALA A 502 3.24 6.93 -59.27
N LEU A 503 4.44 6.47 -58.92
CA LEU A 503 5.39 5.81 -59.82
C LEU A 503 5.52 4.32 -59.48
N GLY A 504 4.39 3.66 -59.20
CA GLY A 504 4.37 2.25 -58.84
C GLY A 504 5.05 1.94 -57.50
N GLY A 505 5.11 2.91 -56.58
CA GLY A 505 5.78 2.75 -55.29
C GLY A 505 7.30 2.83 -55.35
N LEU A 506 7.86 3.56 -56.32
CA LEU A 506 9.32 3.76 -56.44
C LEU A 506 9.92 4.23 -55.10
N ARG A 507 10.71 3.38 -54.46
CA ARG A 507 11.43 3.69 -53.23
C ARG A 507 12.61 4.61 -53.55
N ILE A 508 12.61 5.81 -52.97
CA ILE A 508 13.64 6.83 -53.19
C ILE A 508 14.84 6.56 -52.29
N GLY A 509 14.63 6.17 -51.03
CA GLY A 509 15.68 5.87 -50.06
C GLY A 509 15.25 6.20 -48.64
N ASN A 510 16.19 6.15 -47.69
CA ASN A 510 15.97 6.51 -46.29
C ASN A 510 16.51 7.92 -46.03
N VAL A 511 15.81 8.67 -45.19
CA VAL A 511 16.28 9.99 -44.73
C VAL A 511 17.46 9.81 -43.79
N VAL A 512 18.61 10.38 -44.14
CA VAL A 512 19.84 10.32 -43.32
C VAL A 512 20.01 11.56 -42.46
N SER A 513 19.66 12.73 -42.98
CA SER A 513 19.67 13.98 -42.21
C SER A 513 18.58 14.94 -42.67
N ILE A 514 18.13 15.77 -41.74
CA ILE A 514 17.18 16.86 -41.98
C ILE A 514 17.83 18.13 -41.45
N GLU A 515 17.87 19.18 -42.26
CA GLU A 515 18.41 20.48 -41.88
C GLU A 515 17.39 21.58 -42.10
N GLN A 516 17.23 22.45 -41.09
CA GLN A 516 16.39 23.64 -41.17
C GLN A 516 17.23 24.86 -40.83
N ASN A 517 17.35 25.81 -41.77
CA ASN A 517 18.14 27.02 -41.60
C ASN A 517 19.59 26.77 -41.13
N GLY A 518 20.23 25.72 -41.67
CA GLY A 518 21.61 25.34 -41.34
C GLY A 518 21.81 24.65 -39.99
N LYS A 519 20.73 24.24 -39.31
CA LYS A 519 20.79 23.42 -38.09
C LYS A 519 20.20 22.05 -38.35
N GLU A 520 20.90 21.01 -37.91
CA GLU A 520 20.38 19.63 -37.94
C GLU A 520 19.13 19.50 -37.06
N GLN A 521 18.16 18.74 -37.56
CA GLN A 521 16.90 18.43 -36.91
C GLN A 521 16.69 16.92 -36.93
N GLN A 522 16.15 16.36 -35.84
CA GLN A 522 15.76 14.95 -35.81
C GLN A 522 14.38 14.73 -36.46
N THR A 523 13.53 15.76 -36.46
CA THR A 523 12.16 15.69 -36.97
C THR A 523 11.74 17.00 -37.63
N ALA A 524 10.88 16.94 -38.65
CA ALA A 524 10.22 18.09 -39.25
C ALA A 524 8.70 17.82 -39.38
N ARG A 525 7.88 18.77 -38.92
CA ARG A 525 6.39 18.67 -38.96
C ARG A 525 5.82 19.44 -40.14
N LYS A 526 4.54 19.19 -40.43
CA LYS A 526 3.73 19.91 -41.40
C LYS A 526 4.00 21.43 -41.44
N GLY A 527 4.24 21.95 -42.64
CA GLY A 527 4.54 23.36 -42.91
C GLY A 527 6.02 23.73 -42.79
N ALA A 528 6.88 22.82 -42.30
CA ALA A 528 8.31 23.06 -42.24
C ALA A 528 8.96 22.86 -43.63
N SER A 529 9.76 23.84 -44.04
CA SER A 529 10.68 23.74 -45.17
C SER A 529 12.06 23.34 -44.68
N VAL A 530 12.56 22.19 -45.15
CA VAL A 530 13.80 21.56 -44.69
C VAL A 530 14.61 21.01 -45.87
N ALA A 531 15.93 21.00 -45.75
CA ALA A 531 16.80 20.23 -46.63
C ALA A 531 16.87 18.79 -46.11
N VAL A 532 16.68 17.82 -46.99
CA VAL A 532 16.64 16.39 -46.64
C VAL A 532 17.69 15.66 -47.46
N LYS A 533 18.59 14.97 -46.77
CA LYS A 533 19.55 14.04 -47.38
C LYS A 533 18.95 12.64 -47.39
N ILE A 534 18.85 12.03 -48.56
CA ILE A 534 18.24 10.71 -48.78
C ILE A 534 19.29 9.79 -49.39
N VAL A 535 19.44 8.59 -48.83
CA VAL A 535 20.37 7.56 -49.31
C VAL A 535 19.61 6.29 -49.65
N ASN A 536 19.95 5.67 -50.78
CA ASN A 536 19.38 4.39 -51.19
C ASN A 536 20.45 3.34 -51.43
N GLU A 537 20.85 2.66 -50.35
CA GLU A 537 21.87 1.61 -50.40
C GLU A 537 21.46 0.44 -51.32
N SER A 538 20.17 0.13 -51.37
CA SER A 538 19.61 -0.94 -52.20
C SER A 538 19.57 -0.63 -53.71
N ASN A 539 19.52 0.66 -54.09
CA ASN A 539 19.53 1.07 -55.48
C ASN A 539 20.10 2.49 -55.64
N PRO A 540 21.44 2.65 -55.67
CA PRO A 540 22.09 3.95 -55.75
C PRO A 540 21.95 4.62 -57.14
N THR A 541 21.35 3.95 -58.12
CA THR A 541 21.20 4.46 -59.50
C THR A 541 20.01 5.40 -59.67
N ILE A 542 19.18 5.57 -58.64
CA ILE A 542 18.05 6.50 -58.65
C ILE A 542 18.57 7.93 -58.73
N THR A 543 18.08 8.68 -59.72
CA THR A 543 18.50 10.05 -59.99
C THR A 543 17.29 10.97 -60.10
N TYR A 544 17.34 12.09 -59.39
CA TYR A 544 16.36 13.16 -59.53
C TYR A 544 16.39 13.75 -60.95
N GLY A 545 15.23 13.95 -61.56
CA GLY A 545 15.08 14.44 -62.93
C GLY A 545 15.06 13.33 -64.00
N ARG A 546 15.38 12.08 -63.64
CA ARG A 546 15.27 10.92 -64.55
C ARG A 546 14.17 9.96 -64.12
N GLN A 547 14.22 9.46 -62.88
CA GLN A 547 13.22 8.49 -62.38
C GLN A 547 12.07 9.18 -61.62
N PHE A 548 12.32 10.31 -60.98
CA PHE A 548 11.32 11.11 -60.28
C PHE A 548 11.71 12.59 -60.30
N ASP A 549 10.74 13.48 -60.10
CA ASP A 549 10.95 14.93 -60.12
C ASP A 549 10.04 15.63 -59.09
N SER A 550 10.02 16.97 -59.10
CA SER A 550 9.22 17.79 -58.18
C SER A 550 7.71 17.82 -58.47
N THR A 551 7.24 17.21 -59.57
CA THR A 551 5.81 17.15 -59.89
C THR A 551 5.06 16.14 -59.02
N LYS A 552 5.78 15.22 -58.38
CA LYS A 552 5.23 14.18 -57.49
C LYS A 552 5.66 14.42 -56.05
N MET A 553 4.80 14.02 -55.12
CA MET A 553 5.11 14.02 -53.68
C MET A 553 5.74 12.71 -53.27
N MET A 554 6.62 12.77 -52.27
CA MET A 554 7.19 11.62 -51.58
C MET A 554 6.35 11.30 -50.34
N TYR A 555 6.25 10.03 -50.02
CA TYR A 555 5.44 9.51 -48.93
C TYR A 555 6.32 8.62 -48.06
N SER A 556 6.12 8.64 -46.74
CA SER A 556 6.69 7.65 -45.84
C SER A 556 6.18 6.26 -46.20
N GLU A 557 7.07 5.32 -46.46
CA GLU A 557 6.74 3.93 -46.77
C GLU A 557 6.29 3.21 -45.49
N LEU A 558 4.97 3.07 -45.31
CA LEU A 558 4.42 2.37 -44.15
C LEU A 558 4.30 0.86 -44.43
N SER A 559 4.57 0.05 -43.41
CA SER A 559 4.33 -1.38 -43.41
C SER A 559 3.30 -1.74 -42.34
N ARG A 560 2.79 -2.98 -42.36
CA ARG A 560 1.89 -3.44 -41.29
C ARG A 560 2.58 -3.41 -39.92
N ALA A 561 3.84 -3.85 -39.88
CA ALA A 561 4.66 -3.86 -38.67
C ALA A 561 4.89 -2.44 -38.13
N SER A 562 5.13 -1.45 -39.00
CA SER A 562 5.32 -0.07 -38.55
C SER A 562 4.03 0.53 -37.97
N ILE A 563 2.88 0.25 -38.57
CA ILE A 563 1.58 0.71 -38.05
C ILE A 563 1.29 0.08 -36.69
N ASP A 564 1.55 -1.20 -36.52
CA ASP A 564 1.29 -1.88 -35.26
C ASP A 564 2.26 -1.40 -34.16
N ALA A 565 3.52 -1.09 -34.50
CA ALA A 565 4.48 -0.43 -33.60
C ALA A 565 4.02 0.98 -33.18
N LEU A 566 3.49 1.79 -34.12
CA LEU A 566 2.92 3.10 -33.81
C LEU A 566 1.71 3.02 -32.87
N LYS A 567 0.81 2.05 -33.09
CA LYS A 567 -0.37 1.84 -32.22
C LYS A 567 0.01 1.48 -30.80
N ALA A 568 0.99 0.58 -30.65
CA ALA A 568 1.34 0.00 -29.37
C ALA A 568 2.17 0.95 -28.50
N ASN A 569 3.13 1.69 -29.10
CA ASN A 569 4.17 2.39 -28.34
C ASN A 569 4.22 3.91 -28.54
N PHE A 570 3.58 4.45 -29.58
CA PHE A 570 3.73 5.86 -29.98
C PHE A 570 2.40 6.61 -30.15
N LYS A 571 1.27 6.02 -29.76
CA LYS A 571 -0.07 6.62 -29.92
C LYS A 571 -0.18 8.00 -29.28
N ASP A 572 0.41 8.19 -28.10
CA ASP A 572 0.36 9.46 -27.35
C ASP A 572 1.28 10.53 -27.95
N THR A 573 2.24 10.14 -28.80
CA THR A 573 3.14 11.08 -29.51
C THR A 573 2.58 11.57 -30.83
N LEU A 574 1.50 10.96 -31.33
CA LEU A 574 0.85 11.28 -32.59
C LEU A 574 -0.35 12.19 -32.35
N GLU A 575 -0.44 13.28 -33.09
CA GLU A 575 -1.64 14.11 -33.08
C GLU A 575 -2.80 13.38 -33.78
N PRO A 576 -4.07 13.73 -33.49
CA PRO A 576 -5.21 13.17 -34.21
C PRO A 576 -5.12 13.34 -35.74
N ALA A 577 -4.45 14.40 -36.22
CA ALA A 577 -4.16 14.62 -37.63
C ALA A 577 -3.15 13.62 -38.20
N ASP A 578 -2.10 13.29 -37.43
CA ASP A 578 -1.08 12.30 -37.82
C ASP A 578 -1.73 10.92 -37.98
N TRP A 579 -2.66 10.55 -37.09
CA TRP A 579 -3.38 9.28 -37.19
C TRP A 579 -4.30 9.21 -38.43
N LYS A 580 -4.98 10.32 -38.77
CA LYS A 580 -5.75 10.41 -40.02
C LYS A 580 -4.84 10.19 -41.24
N LEU A 581 -3.60 10.68 -41.18
CA LEU A 581 -2.63 10.45 -42.23
C LEU A 581 -2.23 8.96 -42.31
N VAL A 582 -2.00 8.28 -41.19
CA VAL A 582 -1.78 6.80 -41.19
C VAL A 582 -2.90 6.08 -41.94
N VAL A 583 -4.16 6.42 -41.67
CA VAL A 583 -5.33 5.80 -42.35
C VAL A 583 -5.34 6.10 -43.85
N LYS A 584 -4.96 7.31 -44.26
CA LYS A 584 -4.83 7.69 -45.67
C LYS A 584 -3.72 6.88 -46.35
N LEU A 585 -2.55 6.80 -45.73
CA LEU A 585 -1.40 6.06 -46.25
C LEU A 585 -1.66 4.55 -46.33
N LYS A 586 -2.42 4.00 -45.38
CA LYS A 586 -2.88 2.60 -45.41
C LYS A 586 -3.60 2.26 -46.73
N LYS A 587 -4.45 3.17 -47.22
CA LYS A 587 -5.16 3.03 -48.50
C LYS A 587 -4.21 3.18 -49.70
N VAL A 588 -3.25 4.09 -49.62
CA VAL A 588 -2.26 4.33 -50.70
C VAL A 588 -1.40 3.09 -50.94
N PHE A 589 -1.03 2.38 -49.87
CA PHE A 589 -0.17 1.20 -49.94
C PHE A 589 -0.93 -0.13 -49.95
N ASN A 590 -2.26 -0.13 -50.03
CA ASN A 590 -3.10 -1.33 -49.97
C ASN A 590 -2.77 -2.26 -48.78
N ILE A 591 -2.42 -1.68 -47.62
CA ILE A 591 -2.13 -2.45 -46.42
C ILE A 591 -3.46 -2.89 -45.83
N ILE A 592 -3.71 -4.20 -45.75
CA ILE A 592 -4.94 -4.78 -45.18
C ILE A 592 -4.89 -4.72 -43.66
#